data_AF-A0A913X6U5-F1
#
_entry.id   AF-A0A913X6U5-F1
#
_cell.length_a   1.000
_cell.length_b   1.000
_cell.length_c   1.000
_cell.angle_alpha   90.00
_cell.angle_beta   90.00
_cell.angle_gamma   90.00
#
_symmetry.space_group_name_H-M   'P 1'
#
loop_
_entity.id
_entity.type
_entity.pdbx_description
1 polymer ?
#
loop_
_entity_poly.entity_id
_entity_poly.type
_entity_poly.pdbx_seq_one_letter_code
_entity_poly.pdbx_strand_id
1 'polypeptide(L)'
;MEYVSLLKTAAQCDDPIQRLQYIAAFAVSATSSNLERVGKPFNPLLGETYELVREDLGFKLVAEQVSHHPPISALQCTGEDFVFHVTVQPKLKFWGKGVEVQPKGMVTLKFPKLNEVYTWNNVNSCVHNIIVGQLWIEQ
;
A
#
# COMPACT_ATOMS: atom_id res chain seq x y z
N MET A 1 0.28 6.14 -1.82
CA MET A 1 0.62 7.50 -1.34
C MET A 1 -0.06 8.61 -2.14
N GLU A 2 -0.99 8.32 -3.05
CA GLU A 2 -1.72 9.34 -3.83
C GLU A 2 -2.52 10.29 -2.93
N TYR A 3 -3.27 9.74 -1.98
CA TYR A 3 -4.12 10.49 -1.04
C TYR A 3 -3.42 10.81 0.28
N VAL A 4 -2.12 11.14 0.25
CA VAL A 4 -1.32 11.44 1.46
C VAL A 4 -1.85 12.61 2.29
N SER A 5 -2.65 13.50 1.68
CA SER A 5 -3.33 14.59 2.38
C SER A 5 -4.18 14.10 3.55
N LEU A 6 -4.78 12.90 3.46
CA LEU A 6 -5.54 12.30 4.56
C LEU A 6 -4.66 12.06 5.80
N LEU A 7 -3.41 11.64 5.62
CA LEU A 7 -2.47 11.46 6.73
C LEU A 7 -2.03 12.80 7.32
N LYS A 8 -1.86 13.83 6.49
CA LYS A 8 -1.57 15.19 6.96
C LYS A 8 -2.70 15.71 7.84
N THR A 9 -3.95 15.54 7.41
CA THR A 9 -5.11 15.91 8.23
C THR A 9 -5.17 15.10 9.52
N ALA A 10 -4.96 13.78 9.44
CA ALA A 10 -4.93 12.90 10.60
C ALA A 10 -3.90 13.35 11.65
N ALA A 11 -2.70 13.79 11.23
CA ALA A 11 -1.65 14.24 12.13
C ALA A 11 -2.00 15.51 12.93
N GLN A 12 -2.96 16.31 12.43
CA GLN A 12 -3.39 17.58 13.04
C GLN A 12 -4.68 17.41 13.86
N CYS A 13 -5.28 16.22 13.89
CA CYS A 13 -6.47 15.94 14.69
C CYS A 13 -6.07 15.70 16.15
N ASP A 14 -6.67 16.45 17.07
CA ASP A 14 -6.54 16.20 18.51
C ASP A 14 -7.31 14.96 18.94
N ASP A 15 -8.55 14.80 18.45
CA ASP A 15 -9.40 13.65 18.77
C ASP A 15 -8.86 12.36 18.12
N PRO A 16 -8.48 11.34 18.92
CA PRO A 16 -8.02 10.04 18.40
C PRO A 16 -9.04 9.33 17.51
N ILE A 17 -10.34 9.52 17.75
CA ILE A 17 -11.37 8.85 16.95
C ILE A 17 -11.46 9.49 15.56
N GLN A 18 -11.49 10.83 15.48
CA GLN A 18 -11.43 11.55 14.21
C GLN A 18 -10.14 11.23 13.44
N ARG A 19 -9.00 11.17 14.13
CA ARG A 19 -7.72 10.76 13.52
C ARG A 19 -7.80 9.36 12.92
N LEU A 20 -8.36 8.39 13.65
CA LEU A 20 -8.56 7.03 13.17
C LEU A 20 -9.47 6.98 11.93
N GLN A 21 -10.49 7.82 11.83
CA GLN A 21 -11.34 7.91 10.64
C GLN A 21 -10.55 8.30 9.39
N TYR A 22 -9.65 9.29 9.49
CA TYR A 22 -8.77 9.67 8.38
C TYR A 22 -7.76 8.58 8.01
N ILE A 23 -7.22 7.88 9.00
CA ILE A 23 -6.31 6.74 8.77
C ILE A 23 -7.06 5.61 8.04
N ALA A 24 -8.29 5.30 8.45
CA ALA A 24 -9.12 4.30 7.79
C ALA A 24 -9.47 4.72 6.35
N ALA A 25 -9.83 5.98 6.13
CA ALA A 25 -10.06 6.53 4.80
C ALA A 25 -8.80 6.43 3.93
N PHE A 26 -7.61 6.72 4.50
CA PHE A 26 -6.35 6.55 3.79
C PHE A 26 -6.09 5.09 3.41
N ALA A 27 -6.30 4.16 4.34
CA ALA A 27 -6.11 2.73 4.10
C ALA A 27 -6.99 2.21 2.95
N VAL A 28 -8.27 2.64 2.89
CA VAL A 28 -9.19 2.30 1.79
C VAL A 28 -8.76 2.98 0.49
N SER A 29 -8.39 4.27 0.55
CA SER A 29 -7.97 5.02 -0.65
C SER A 29 -6.73 4.43 -1.34
N ALA A 30 -5.89 3.71 -0.60
CA ALA A 30 -4.68 3.10 -1.15
C ALA A 30 -4.97 2.04 -2.21
N THR A 31 -6.18 1.48 -2.24
CA THR A 31 -6.56 0.40 -3.15
C THR A 31 -7.49 0.86 -4.29
N SER A 32 -7.90 2.12 -4.31
CA SER A 32 -8.81 2.67 -5.34
C SER A 32 -8.20 2.64 -6.74
N SER A 33 -6.89 2.88 -6.84
CA SER A 33 -6.15 2.93 -8.12
C SER A 33 -6.00 1.57 -8.82
N ASN A 34 -6.41 0.48 -8.19
CA ASN A 34 -6.38 -0.85 -8.80
C ASN A 34 -7.53 -1.04 -9.82
N LEU A 35 -8.57 -0.21 -9.77
CA LEU A 35 -9.67 -0.29 -10.73
C LEU A 35 -9.11 -0.19 -12.15
N GLU A 36 -9.50 -1.14 -13.02
CA GLU A 36 -9.04 -1.29 -14.41
C GLU A 36 -7.55 -1.65 -14.62
N ARG A 37 -6.72 -1.70 -13.57
CA ARG A 37 -5.29 -2.09 -13.67
C ARG A 37 -5.11 -3.60 -13.63
N VAL A 38 -5.59 -4.29 -14.66
CA VAL A 38 -5.51 -5.75 -14.80
C VAL A 38 -4.14 -6.26 -15.30
N GLY A 39 -3.25 -5.35 -15.72
CA GLY A 39 -1.90 -5.69 -16.18
C GLY A 39 -0.98 -6.07 -15.04
N LYS A 40 -0.24 -7.18 -15.20
CA LYS A 40 0.80 -7.59 -14.25
C LYS A 40 1.94 -6.55 -14.27
N PRO A 41 2.32 -5.96 -13.12
CA PRO A 41 3.51 -5.11 -13.05
C PRO A 41 4.77 -5.93 -13.34
N PHE A 42 5.85 -5.24 -13.73
CA PHE A 42 7.16 -5.88 -13.82
C PHE A 42 7.54 -6.48 -12.46
N ASN A 43 8.12 -7.69 -12.49
CA ASN A 43 8.65 -8.31 -11.29
C ASN A 43 10.03 -7.70 -11.02
N PRO A 44 10.24 -6.94 -9.93
CA PRO A 44 11.52 -6.27 -9.70
C PRO A 44 12.67 -7.27 -9.53
N LEU A 45 13.87 -6.87 -9.96
CA LEU A 45 15.10 -7.61 -9.71
C LEU A 45 15.47 -7.53 -8.22
N LEU A 46 16.21 -8.52 -7.70
CA LEU A 46 16.72 -8.45 -6.32
C LEU A 46 17.64 -7.23 -6.17
N GLY A 47 17.37 -6.38 -5.17
CA GLY A 47 18.07 -5.12 -4.95
C GLY A 47 17.65 -3.99 -5.89
N GLU A 48 16.65 -4.18 -6.76
CA GLU A 48 16.07 -3.09 -7.54
C GLU A 48 15.42 -2.07 -6.62
N THR A 49 15.68 -0.78 -6.88
CA THR A 49 15.19 0.33 -6.07
C THR A 49 14.27 1.25 -6.85
N TYR A 50 13.33 1.87 -6.16
CA TYR A 50 12.52 2.98 -6.67
C TYR A 50 12.46 4.11 -5.64
N GLU A 51 12.62 5.34 -6.09
CA GLU A 51 12.46 6.53 -5.26
C GLU A 51 11.43 7.49 -5.85
N LEU A 52 10.72 8.19 -4.97
CA LEU A 52 9.74 9.21 -5.34
C LEU A 52 9.78 10.36 -4.35
N VAL A 53 10.12 11.54 -4.84
CA VAL A 53 10.03 12.79 -4.10
C VAL A 53 8.87 13.60 -4.66
N ARG A 54 7.90 13.93 -3.80
CA ARG A 54 6.77 14.78 -4.13
C ARG A 54 6.78 15.97 -3.18
N GLU A 55 7.55 17.00 -3.52
CA GLU A 55 7.63 18.24 -2.74
C GLU A 55 6.27 18.92 -2.64
N ASP A 56 5.51 18.91 -3.75
CA ASP A 56 4.14 19.41 -3.84
C ASP A 56 3.19 18.70 -2.88
N LEU A 57 3.42 17.41 -2.59
CA LEU A 57 2.66 16.64 -1.61
C LEU A 57 3.37 16.48 -0.26
N GLY A 58 4.58 17.02 -0.10
CA GLY A 58 5.36 16.99 1.14
C GLY A 58 5.76 15.59 1.63
N PHE A 59 6.18 14.68 0.74
CA PHE A 59 6.75 13.40 1.15
C PHE A 59 7.92 12.94 0.27
N LYS A 60 8.76 12.09 0.86
CA LYS A 60 9.80 11.32 0.17
C LYS A 60 9.56 9.84 0.41
N LEU A 61 9.84 9.02 -0.60
CA LEU A 61 9.62 7.58 -0.57
C LEU A 61 10.79 6.87 -1.21
N VAL A 62 11.21 5.78 -0.58
CA VAL A 62 12.15 4.80 -1.13
C VAL A 62 11.54 3.41 -1.01
N ALA A 63 11.74 2.60 -2.03
CA ALA A 63 11.36 1.19 -2.05
C ALA A 63 12.50 0.35 -2.61
N GLU A 64 12.63 -0.88 -2.12
CA GLU A 64 13.63 -1.84 -2.55
C GLU A 64 13.03 -3.24 -2.60
N GLN A 65 13.41 -4.02 -3.62
CA GLN A 65 13.14 -5.44 -3.67
C GLN A 65 14.15 -6.20 -2.80
N VAL A 66 13.81 -6.39 -1.52
CA VAL A 66 14.70 -6.97 -0.50
C VAL A 66 14.79 -8.50 -0.54
N SER A 67 13.89 -9.16 -1.27
CA SER A 67 13.92 -10.62 -1.48
C SER A 67 13.27 -11.00 -2.80
N HIS A 68 13.77 -12.07 -3.43
CA HIS A 68 13.18 -12.65 -4.66
C HIS A 68 12.47 -13.98 -4.41
N HIS A 69 12.89 -14.74 -3.38
CA HIS A 69 12.33 -16.05 -3.02
C HIS A 69 12.12 -16.16 -1.49
N PRO A 70 10.95 -15.76 -0.96
CA PRO A 70 9.79 -15.22 -1.67
C PRO A 70 10.00 -13.77 -2.13
N PRO A 71 9.24 -13.26 -3.12
CA PRO A 71 9.34 -11.87 -3.55
C PRO A 71 8.80 -10.95 -2.45
N ILE A 72 9.66 -10.05 -1.95
CA ILE A 72 9.31 -9.07 -0.92
C ILE A 72 9.83 -7.72 -1.37
N SER A 73 8.93 -6.73 -1.44
CA SER A 73 9.28 -5.33 -1.59
C SER A 73 9.13 -4.64 -0.23
N ALA A 74 10.15 -3.90 0.19
CA ALA A 74 10.09 -3.03 1.35
C ALA A 74 9.96 -1.58 0.88
N LEU A 75 9.15 -0.79 1.58
CA LEU A 75 8.92 0.61 1.26
C LEU A 75 8.93 1.44 2.54
N GLN A 76 9.62 2.57 2.48
CA GLN A 76 9.61 3.58 3.52
C GLN A 76 9.27 4.94 2.91
N CYS A 77 8.33 5.62 3.52
CA CYS A 77 7.91 6.96 3.17
C CYS A 77 7.93 7.87 4.40
N THR A 78 8.50 9.05 4.23
CA THR A 78 8.63 10.05 5.28
C THR A 78 7.98 11.33 4.79
N GLY A 79 6.96 11.78 5.53
CA GLY A 79 6.43 13.13 5.45
C GLY A 79 6.91 13.97 6.63
N GLU A 80 6.45 15.22 6.72
CA GLU A 80 6.79 16.12 7.82
C GLU A 80 6.30 15.61 9.18
N ASP A 81 5.05 15.14 9.24
CA ASP A 81 4.39 14.74 10.48
C ASP A 81 4.19 13.22 10.63
N PHE A 82 4.56 12.43 9.62
CA PHE A 82 4.33 11.00 9.61
C PHE A 82 5.50 10.20 9.05
N VAL A 83 5.65 8.97 9.54
CA VAL A 83 6.51 7.95 8.94
C VAL A 83 5.65 6.74 8.60
N PHE A 84 5.69 6.35 7.34
CA PHE A 84 4.93 5.22 6.80
C PHE A 84 5.91 4.18 6.28
N HIS A 85 5.76 2.92 6.68
CA HIS A 85 6.52 1.82 6.08
C HIS A 85 5.65 0.59 5.91
N VAL A 86 5.98 -0.19 4.89
CA VAL A 86 5.27 -1.41 4.55
C VAL A 86 6.24 -2.42 3.95
N THR A 87 6.04 -3.68 4.29
CA THR A 87 6.58 -4.80 3.51
C THR A 87 5.43 -5.45 2.77
N VAL A 88 5.65 -5.83 1.51
CA VAL A 88 4.64 -6.51 0.70
C VAL A 88 5.25 -7.77 0.09
N GLN A 89 4.64 -8.90 0.42
CA GLN A 89 4.87 -10.20 -0.17
C GLN A 89 3.58 -10.63 -0.89
N PRO A 90 3.48 -10.42 -2.22
CA PRO A 90 2.31 -10.86 -2.98
C PRO A 90 2.29 -12.39 -3.06
N LYS A 91 1.26 -13.02 -2.49
CA LYS A 91 1.01 -14.46 -2.61
C LYS A 91 -0.18 -14.69 -3.53
N LEU A 92 0.03 -15.44 -4.59
CA LEU A 92 -0.99 -15.76 -5.59
C LEU A 92 -1.61 -17.14 -5.30
N LYS A 93 -2.93 -17.26 -5.42
CA LYS A 93 -3.65 -18.54 -5.45
C LYS A 93 -4.55 -18.60 -6.66
N PHE A 94 -4.40 -19.63 -7.47
CA PHE A 94 -5.25 -19.86 -8.63
C PHE A 94 -6.46 -20.71 -8.26
N TRP A 95 -7.65 -20.23 -8.57
CA TRP A 95 -8.95 -20.84 -8.26
C TRP A 95 -9.70 -21.27 -9.53
N GLY A 96 -8.98 -21.66 -10.58
CA GLY A 96 -9.56 -22.12 -11.85
C GLY A 96 -9.93 -20.98 -12.80
N LYS A 97 -10.92 -20.15 -12.44
CA LYS A 97 -11.33 -19.01 -13.29
C LYS A 97 -10.78 -17.66 -12.84
N GLY A 98 -10.21 -17.60 -11.64
CA GLY A 98 -9.63 -16.38 -11.08
C GLY A 98 -8.33 -16.64 -10.32
N VAL A 99 -7.64 -15.56 -10.02
CA VAL A 99 -6.44 -15.54 -9.18
C VAL A 99 -6.69 -14.63 -7.99
N GLU A 100 -6.60 -15.19 -6.79
CA GLU A 100 -6.57 -14.43 -5.55
C GLU A 100 -5.14 -13.92 -5.32
N VAL A 101 -5.02 -12.62 -5.08
CA VAL A 101 -3.78 -11.92 -4.75
C VAL A 101 -3.86 -11.51 -3.28
N GLN A 102 -2.96 -12.07 -2.47
CA GLN A 102 -2.85 -11.75 -1.06
C GLN A 102 -1.59 -10.91 -0.82
N PRO A 103 -1.71 -9.58 -0.65
CA PRO A 103 -0.57 -8.71 -0.34
C PRO A 103 -0.16 -8.88 1.13
N LYS A 104 0.58 -9.95 1.45
CA LYS A 104 1.00 -10.24 2.81
C LYS A 104 2.02 -9.21 3.28
N GLY A 105 1.84 -8.73 4.50
CA GLY A 105 2.75 -7.80 5.14
C GLY A 105 2.01 -6.75 5.93
N MET A 106 2.71 -6.15 6.88
CA MET A 106 2.15 -5.19 7.82
C MET A 106 2.42 -3.78 7.33
N VAL A 107 1.36 -2.99 7.24
CA VAL A 107 1.48 -1.54 7.08
C VAL A 107 1.66 -0.93 8.46
N THR A 108 2.63 -0.03 8.60
CA THR A 108 2.86 0.72 9.83
C THR A 108 2.91 2.21 9.54
N LEU A 109 2.10 2.97 10.28
CA LEU A 109 2.05 4.42 10.26
C LEU A 109 2.42 4.95 11.64
N LYS A 110 3.34 5.89 11.71
CA LYS A 110 3.76 6.55 12.94
C LYS A 110 3.50 8.04 12.82
N PHE A 111 2.95 8.63 13.88
CA PHE A 111 2.87 10.09 14.07
C PHE A 111 3.81 10.46 15.22
N PRO A 112 5.06 10.89 14.95
CA PRO A 112 6.06 11.11 16.00
C PRO A 112 5.66 12.16 17.03
N LYS A 113 5.00 13.25 16.60
CA LYS A 113 4.53 14.33 17.47
C LYS A 113 3.47 13.85 18.49
N LEU A 114 2.67 12.85 18.10
CA LEU A 114 1.62 12.27 18.94
C LEU A 114 2.13 11.07 19.76
N ASN A 115 3.33 10.56 19.45
CA ASN A 115 3.85 9.30 19.99
C ASN A 115 2.91 8.11 19.76
N GLU A 116 2.30 8.03 18.57
CA GLU A 116 1.33 7.00 18.21
C GLU A 116 1.78 6.17 17.02
N VAL A 117 1.39 4.89 17.04
CA VAL A 117 1.66 3.91 15.99
C VAL A 117 0.38 3.16 15.64
N TYR A 118 0.09 3.10 14.35
CA TYR A 118 -1.05 2.42 13.77
C TYR A 118 -0.56 1.32 12.83
N THR A 119 -1.18 0.16 12.90
CA THR A 119 -0.83 -0.99 12.05
C THR A 119 -2.07 -1.63 11.47
N TRP A 120 -2.02 -2.03 10.21
CA TRP A 120 -3.08 -2.80 9.56
C TRP A 120 -2.52 -3.73 8.50
N ASN A 121 -3.36 -4.66 8.04
CA ASN A 121 -3.07 -5.53 6.90
C ASN A 121 -3.84 -5.02 5.67
N ASN A 122 -3.25 -5.20 4.49
CA ASN A 122 -3.93 -4.93 3.24
C ASN A 122 -4.99 -5.99 2.96
N VAL A 123 -6.02 -5.60 2.20
CA VAL A 123 -7.10 -6.51 1.76
C VAL A 123 -6.60 -7.45 0.67
N ASN A 124 -7.19 -8.65 0.59
CA ASN A 124 -6.97 -9.53 -0.54
C ASN A 124 -7.68 -8.95 -1.77
N SER A 125 -7.25 -9.32 -2.96
CA SER A 125 -7.98 -9.00 -4.18
C SER A 125 -8.14 -10.24 -5.05
N CYS A 126 -9.14 -10.27 -5.92
CA CYS A 126 -9.34 -11.33 -6.88
C CYS A 126 -9.36 -10.76 -8.29
N VAL A 127 -8.53 -11.33 -9.17
CA VAL A 127 -8.60 -11.08 -10.61
C VAL A 127 -9.44 -12.20 -11.22
N HIS A 128 -10.59 -11.84 -11.77
CA HIS A 128 -11.53 -12.78 -12.36
C HIS A 128 -11.31 -12.95 -13.86
N ASN A 129 -11.82 -14.04 -14.42
CA ASN A 129 -11.81 -14.36 -15.86
C ASN A 129 -10.40 -14.48 -16.48
N ILE A 130 -9.42 -15.00 -15.74
CA ILE A 130 -8.01 -15.03 -16.19
C ILE A 130 -7.75 -15.93 -17.41
N ILE A 131 -8.66 -16.85 -17.72
CA ILE A 131 -8.55 -17.75 -18.88
C ILE A 131 -9.30 -17.19 -20.10
N VAL A 132 -10.53 -16.72 -19.91
CA VAL A 132 -11.40 -16.23 -20.99
C VAL A 132 -12.44 -15.25 -20.45
N GLY A 133 -12.75 -14.22 -21.23
CA GLY A 133 -13.68 -13.16 -20.87
C GLY A 133 -12.97 -11.86 -20.47
N GLN A 134 -13.74 -10.85 -20.09
CA GLN A 134 -13.21 -9.57 -19.64
C GLN A 134 -12.66 -9.70 -18.22
N LEU A 135 -11.38 -9.34 -18.04
CA LEU A 135 -10.72 -9.29 -16.73
C LEU A 135 -11.34 -8.16 -15.89
N TRP A 136 -11.58 -8.43 -14.61
CA TRP A 136 -11.98 -7.42 -13.64
C TRP A 136 -11.46 -7.77 -12.24
N ILE A 137 -11.37 -6.77 -11.38
CA ILE A 137 -10.76 -6.87 -10.05
C ILE A 137 -11.83 -6.65 -8.98
N GLU A 138 -11.80 -7.52 -7.98
CA GLU A 138 -12.56 -7.42 -6.72
C GLU A 138 -11.58 -7.28 -5.55
N GLN A 139 -11.97 -6.60 -4.47
CA GLN A 139 -11.13 -6.36 -3.29
C GLN A 139 -11.94 -6.54 -2.00
#